data_AF-A0AB37XVA7-F1
#
_entry.id   AF-A0AB37XVA7-F1
#
_cell.length_a   1.000
_cell.length_b   1.000
_cell.length_c   1.000
_cell.angle_alpha   90.00
_cell.angle_beta   90.00
_cell.angle_gamma   90.00
#
_symmetry.space_group_name_H-M   'P 1'
#
loop_
_entity.id
_entity.type
_entity.pdbx_description
1 polymer ?
#
loop_
_entity_poly.entity_id
_entity_poly.type
_entity_poly.pdbx_seq_one_letter_code
_entity_poly.pdbx_strand_id
1 'polypeptide(L)' 'MNINTAYFAGGCFWCMTKPFDTFDGIEKVTSGYMGGHIENPTYEQVKSGTSGHLETVEIQYDVSLFSYNKLLE' A
#
# COMPACT_ATOMS: atom_id res chain seq x y z
N MET A 1 -13.99 4.40 15.71
CA MET A 1 -12.86 3.89 14.91
C MET A 1 -12.34 5.05 14.11
N ASN A 2 -11.07 5.38 14.31
CA ASN A 2 -10.46 6.57 13.73
C ASN A 2 -9.48 6.11 12.66
N ILE A 3 -10.02 5.62 11.54
CA ILE A 3 -9.23 4.95 10.50
C ILE A 3 -8.64 5.98 9.54
N ASN A 4 -7.32 5.95 9.37
CA ASN A 4 -6.61 6.67 8.32
C ASN A 4 -6.07 5.71 7.27
N THR A 5 -5.86 6.25 6.07
CA THR A 5 -5.29 5.52 4.94
C THR A 5 -3.91 6.09 4.61
N ALA A 6 -2.93 5.21 4.47
CA ALA A 6 -1.59 5.52 4.02
C ALA A 6 -1.23 4.70 2.78
N TYR A 7 -0.49 5.30 1.86
CA TYR A 7 -0.02 4.66 0.63
C TYR A 7 1.50 4.58 0.65
N PHE A 8 2.05 3.38 0.44
CA PHE A 8 3.48 3.13 0.43
C PHE A 8 3.91 2.50 -0.89
N ALA A 9 4.93 3.06 -1.52
CA ALA A 9 5.58 2.51 -2.71
C ALA A 9 7.08 2.37 -2.44
N GLY A 10 7.55 1.13 -2.25
CA GLY A 10 8.92 0.86 -1.80
C GLY A 10 9.56 -0.41 -2.36
N GLY A 11 8.91 -1.09 -3.31
CA GLY A 11 9.38 -2.35 -3.89
C GLY A 11 8.28 -3.41 -3.87
N CYS A 12 8.68 -4.69 -3.77
CA CYS A 12 7.74 -5.82 -3.85
C CYS A 12 6.70 -5.76 -2.72
N PHE A 13 5.45 -5.51 -3.10
CA PHE A 13 4.34 -5.38 -2.15
C PHE A 13 4.13 -6.61 -1.27
N TRP A 14 4.47 -7.81 -1.73
CA TRP A 14 4.35 -9.07 -0.96
C TRP A 14 5.25 -9.10 0.27
N CYS A 15 6.42 -8.47 0.20
CA CYS A 15 7.32 -8.36 1.35
C CYS A 15 6.84 -7.31 2.35
N MET A 16 6.18 -6.27 1.85
CA MET A 16 5.69 -5.17 2.66
C MET A 16 4.38 -5.48 3.39
N THR A 17 3.44 -6.24 2.81
CA THR A 17 2.14 -6.48 3.43
C THR A 17 2.17 -7.45 4.61
N LYS A 18 3.05 -8.46 4.55
CA LYS A 18 3.16 -9.54 5.53
C LYS A 18 3.33 -9.09 6.99
N PRO A 19 4.16 -8.10 7.32
CA PRO A 19 4.28 -7.62 8.70
C PRO A 19 3.00 -6.92 9.18
N PHE A 20 2.34 -6.12 8.34
CA PHE A 20 1.19 -5.29 8.74
C PHE A 20 -0.05 -6.08 9.13
N ASP A 21 -0.28 -7.26 8.54
CA ASP A 21 -1.46 -8.10 8.81
C ASP A 21 -1.53 -8.59 10.28
N THR A 22 -0.41 -8.55 11.00
CA THR A 22 -0.31 -9.07 12.37
C THR A 22 -0.36 -7.98 13.45
N PHE A 23 -0.41 -6.71 13.10
CA PHE A 23 -0.39 -5.60 14.07
C PHE A 23 -1.81 -5.20 14.50
N ASP A 24 -2.02 -5.14 15.82
CA ASP A 24 -3.21 -4.53 16.40
C ASP A 24 -3.34 -3.06 15.96
N GLY A 25 -4.46 -2.73 15.32
CA GLY A 25 -4.74 -1.42 14.77
C GLY A 25 -4.57 -1.30 13.26
N ILE A 26 -4.10 -2.33 12.55
CA ILE A 26 -4.22 -2.42 11.10
C ILE A 26 -5.55 -3.09 10.74
N GLU A 27 -6.42 -2.36 10.06
CA GLU A 27 -7.75 -2.87 9.65
C GLU A 27 -7.70 -3.58 8.30
N LYS A 28 -6.92 -3.02 7.36
CA LYS A 28 -6.88 -3.54 5.99
C LYS A 28 -5.58 -3.18 5.28
N VAL A 29 -5.06 -4.13 4.53
CA VAL A 29 -3.93 -3.93 3.63
C VAL A 29 -4.33 -4.35 2.22
N THR A 30 -4.21 -3.44 1.25
CA THR A 30 -4.58 -3.69 -0.15
C THR A 30 -3.38 -3.40 -1.07
N SER A 31 -2.97 -4.37 -1.88
CA SER A 31 -1.96 -4.17 -2.92
C SER A 31 -2.57 -3.59 -4.19
N GLY A 32 -1.91 -2.61 -4.79
CA GLY A 32 -2.35 -1.97 -6.03
C GLY A 32 -1.21 -1.28 -6.78
N TYR A 33 -1.59 -0.41 -7.71
CA TYR A 33 -0.66 0.32 -8.58
C TYR A 33 -1.03 1.80 -8.60
N MET A 34 -0.05 2.69 -8.48
CA MET A 34 -0.30 4.13 -8.43
C MET A 34 0.86 4.93 -9.05
N GLY A 35 0.60 6.19 -9.45
CA GLY A 35 1.61 7.12 -9.95
C GLY A 35 1.88 7.06 -11.46
N GLY A 36 1.21 6.16 -12.18
CA GLY A 36 1.28 6.10 -13.65
C GLY A 36 0.27 7.02 -14.35
N HIS A 37 0.32 7.00 -15.67
CA HIS A 37 -0.49 7.86 -16.55
C HIS A 37 -1.64 7.11 -17.24
N ILE A 38 -1.72 5.79 -17.08
CA ILE A 38 -2.80 4.96 -17.64
C ILE A 38 -3.91 4.81 -16.61
N GLU A 39 -5.16 5.09 -16.98
CA GLU A 39 -6.33 4.80 -16.13
C GLU A 39 -6.62 3.31 -16.09
N ASN A 40 -6.82 2.75 -14.89
CA ASN A 40 -7.11 1.32 -14.65
C ASN A 40 -6.13 0.36 -15.36
N PRO A 41 -4.82 0.42 -15.05
CA PRO A 41 -3.82 -0.41 -15.72
C PRO A 41 -4.04 -1.89 -15.39
N THR A 42 -3.77 -2.76 -16.36
CA THR A 42 -3.68 -4.20 -16.10
C THR A 42 -2.29 -4.57 -15.58
N TYR A 43 -2.18 -5.70 -14.88
CA TYR A 43 -0.90 -6.19 -14.37
C TYR A 43 0.19 -6.28 -15.46
N GLU A 44 -0.17 -6.69 -16.68
CA GLU A 44 0.77 -6.78 -17.80
C GLU A 44 1.33 -5.41 -18.22
N GLN A 45 0.51 -4.35 -18.17
CA GLN A 45 0.91 -2.98 -18.50
C GLN A 45 1.80 -2.35 -17.42
N VAL A 46 1.62 -2.74 -16.17
CA VAL A 46 2.53 -2.34 -15.09
C VAL A 46 3.85 -3.08 -15.23
N LYS A 47 3.79 -4.39 -15.48
CA LYS A 47 4.97 -5.25 -15.66
C LYS A 47 5.81 -4.87 -16.87
N SER A 48 5.20 -4.36 -17.95
CA SER A 48 5.94 -3.87 -19.12
C SER A 48 6.74 -2.59 -18.83
N GLY A 49 6.50 -1.91 -17.71
CA GLY A 49 7.14 -0.65 -17.34
C GLY A 49 6.67 0.56 -18.14
N THR A 50 5.78 0.38 -19.13
CA THR A 50 5.34 1.45 -20.02
C THR A 50 4.24 2.32 -19.42
N SER A 51 3.51 1.81 -18.42
CA SER A 51 2.39 2.54 -17.82
C SER A 51 2.80 3.58 -16.77
N GLY A 52 4.06 3.56 -16.34
CA GLY A 52 4.61 4.46 -15.32
C GLY A 52 4.07 4.23 -13.91
N HIS A 53 3.24 3.20 -13.70
CA HIS A 53 2.72 2.89 -12.37
C HIS A 53 3.79 2.19 -11.52
N LEU A 54 3.81 2.54 -10.25
CA LEU A 54 4.60 1.89 -9.21
C LEU A 54 3.73 0.90 -8.45
N GLU A 55 4.37 -0.15 -7.94
CA GLU A 55 3.75 -1.06 -6.98
C GLU A 55 3.53 -0.33 -5.66
N THR A 56 2.27 -0.28 -5.23
CA THR A 56 1.85 0.48 -4.05
C THR A 56 1.02 -0.41 -3.13
N VAL A 57 1.12 -0.16 -1.82
CA VAL A 57 0.29 -0.79 -0.80
C VAL A 57 -0.53 0.30 -0.10
N GLU A 58 -1.84 0.12 -0.08
CA GLU A 58 -2.78 0.87 0.75
C GLU A 58 -2.88 0.20 2.12
N ILE A 59 -2.63 0.95 3.18
CA ILE A 59 -2.78 0.49 4.57
C ILE A 59 -3.83 1.36 5.26
N GLN A 60 -4.89 0.72 5.74
CA GLN A 60 -5.92 1.31 6.58
C GLN A 60 -5.63 0.94 8.04
N TYR A 61 -5.47 1.95 8.89
CA TYR A 61 -5.05 1.76 10.28
C TYR A 61 -5.79 2.71 11.22
N ASP A 62 -6.12 2.24 12.44
CA ASP A 62 -6.72 3.07 13.49
C ASP A 62 -5.66 3.95 14.14
N VAL A 63 -5.75 5.27 13.96
CA VAL A 63 -4.78 6.22 14.52
C VAL A 63 -4.73 6.24 16.05
N SER A 64 -5.75 5.70 16.71
CA SER A 64 -5.83 5.59 18.16
C SER A 64 -4.96 4.44 18.69
N LEU A 65 -4.69 3.43 17.86
CA LEU A 65 -3.92 2.23 18.21
C LEU A 65 -2.55 2.21 17.51
N PHE A 66 -2.48 2.73 16.28
CA PHE A 66 -1.30 2.68 15.43
C PHE A 66 -0.99 4.06 14.83
N SER A 67 0.24 4.55 14.97
CA SER A 67 0.61 5.89 14.48
C SER A 67 1.23 5.81 13.07
N TYR A 68 1.16 6.91 12.33
CA TYR A 68 1.79 6.98 11.00
C TYR A 68 3.31 6.73 11.05
N ASN A 69 4.00 7.19 12.11
CA ASN A 69 5.44 6.95 12.26
C ASN A 69 5.78 5.46 12.36
N LYS A 70 4.95 4.67 13.05
CA LYS A 70 5.15 3.21 13.13
C LYS A 70 5.01 2.51 11.77
N LEU A 71 4.34 3.14 10.80
CA LEU A 71 4.28 2.61 9.42
C LEU A 71 5.56 2.89 8.62
N LEU A 72 6.39 3.83 9.08
CA LEU A 72 7.64 4.24 8.44
C LEU A 72 8.88 3.55 9.04
N GLU A 73 8.76 2.97 10.24
CA GLU A 73 9.80 2.18 10.92
C GLU A 73 9.94 0.78 10.31
#